data_AF-A0A962XRV0-F1
#
_entry.id   AF-A0A962XRV0-F1
#
_cell.length_a   1.000
_cell.length_b   1.000
_cell.length_c   1.000
_cell.angle_alpha   90.00
_cell.angle_beta   90.00
_cell.angle_gamma   90.00
#
_symmetry.space_group_name_H-M   'P 1'
#
loop_
_entity.id
_entity.type
_entity.pdbx_description
1 polymer ?
#
loop_
_entity_poly.entity_id
_entity_poly.type
_entity_poly.pdbx_seq_one_letter_code
_entity_poly.pdbx_strand_id
1 'polypeptide(L)'
;MLMVLNEEVRGFIRTRYSATDIDRLVAWLRSHGTFDFPAFPNGLYPASPVTEGSRHTGYGRVWVRDNVHIAAALHACGLVEQAYATVDALARFFRGQAGRFVAISDGESDPAEHGMRPAIRFRPETLVPDQDWPNAQNDALGYFLWLYARLARERMAAGRSIDWDVLALFPPYLRAIAYWQDEDSGHWEETPKVSASSIGTVVAGLRALLALIGDAAAQAIPARHSAALGADLIEQLIAQGSDALGGILPAECVQPDPDKHRR
;
A
#
# COMPACT_ATOMS: atom_id res chain seq x y z
N MET A 1 31.33 8.39 -21.42
CA MET A 1 30.51 9.21 -22.33
C MET A 1 29.05 9.05 -21.90
N LEU A 2 28.37 10.13 -21.51
CA LEU A 2 26.97 10.05 -21.08
C LEU A 2 26.09 9.95 -22.33
N MET A 3 25.38 8.84 -22.50
CA MET A 3 24.40 8.69 -23.57
C MET A 3 23.09 9.33 -23.11
N VAL A 4 22.66 10.40 -23.78
CA VAL A 4 21.39 11.09 -23.49
C VAL A 4 20.47 10.92 -24.69
N LEU A 5 19.36 10.20 -24.49
CA LEU A 5 18.40 9.86 -25.55
C LEU A 5 17.44 11.02 -25.90
N ASN A 6 17.30 12.00 -25.01
CA ASN A 6 16.51 13.21 -25.23
C ASN A 6 17.42 14.45 -25.03
N GLU A 7 17.77 15.12 -26.12
CA GLU A 7 18.66 16.28 -26.12
C GLU A 7 18.13 17.45 -25.28
N GLU A 8 16.80 17.61 -25.15
CA GLU A 8 16.20 18.66 -24.33
C GLU A 8 16.45 18.43 -22.83
N VAL A 9 16.49 17.16 -22.40
CA VAL A 9 16.79 16.79 -21.01
C VAL A 9 18.26 17.03 -20.68
N ARG A 10 19.17 17.00 -21.67
CA ARG A 10 20.62 17.16 -21.46
C ARG A 10 20.97 18.43 -20.69
N GLY A 11 20.27 19.55 -20.97
CA GLY A 11 20.50 20.84 -20.30
C GLY A 11 20.19 20.86 -18.80
N PHE A 12 19.42 19.87 -18.32
CA PHE A 12 19.03 19.72 -16.93
C PHE A 12 19.89 18.72 -16.15
N ILE A 13 20.75 17.93 -16.81
CA ILE A 13 21.62 16.95 -16.14
C ILE A 13 22.83 17.67 -15.55
N ARG A 14 22.92 17.73 -14.21
CA ARG A 14 23.97 18.44 -13.47
C ARG A 14 24.46 17.59 -12.30
N THR A 15 25.71 17.81 -11.89
CA THR A 15 26.28 17.16 -10.69
C THR A 15 25.85 17.85 -9.40
N ARG A 16 25.36 19.10 -9.48
CA ARG A 16 24.82 19.88 -8.38
C ARG A 16 23.69 20.77 -8.89
N TYR A 17 22.69 20.99 -8.04
CA TYR A 17 21.51 21.81 -8.35
C TYR A 17 21.37 22.94 -7.33
N SER A 18 21.12 24.16 -7.82
CA SER A 18 20.59 25.26 -7.02
C SER A 18 19.06 25.22 -6.98
N ALA A 19 18.43 25.97 -6.08
CA ALA A 19 16.97 26.11 -6.05
C ALA A 19 16.41 26.58 -7.40
N THR A 20 17.07 27.57 -8.03
CA THR A 20 16.69 28.07 -9.36
C THR A 20 16.82 27.01 -10.46
N ASP A 21 17.82 26.11 -10.39
CA ASP A 21 17.92 25.01 -11.34
C ASP A 21 16.73 24.05 -11.21
N ILE A 22 16.32 23.76 -9.97
CA ILE A 22 15.13 22.92 -9.69
C ILE A 22 13.86 23.61 -10.17
N ASP A 23 13.66 24.89 -9.90
CA ASP A 23 12.49 25.64 -10.35
C ASP A 23 12.36 25.61 -11.89
N ARG A 24 13.49 25.78 -12.59
CA ARG A 24 13.52 25.70 -14.06
C ARG A 24 13.20 24.29 -14.58
N LEU A 25 13.75 23.25 -13.94
CA LEU A 25 13.44 21.86 -14.30
C LEU A 25 11.96 21.57 -14.07
N VAL A 26 11.41 21.96 -12.92
CA VAL A 26 9.98 21.77 -12.59
C VAL A 26 9.10 22.52 -13.58
N ALA A 27 9.43 23.77 -13.94
CA ALA A 27 8.68 24.52 -14.93
C ALA A 27 8.69 23.84 -16.31
N TRP A 28 9.84 23.31 -16.73
CA TRP A 28 9.97 22.57 -17.99
C TRP A 28 9.20 21.24 -17.97
N LEU A 29 9.26 20.48 -16.87
CA LEU A 29 8.47 19.25 -16.71
C LEU A 29 6.95 19.55 -16.73
N ARG A 30 6.53 20.65 -16.11
CA ARG A 30 5.13 21.13 -16.17
C ARG A 30 4.71 21.51 -17.58
N SER A 31 5.55 22.19 -18.36
CA SER A 31 5.20 22.55 -19.74
C SER A 31 5.04 21.33 -20.66
N HIS A 32 5.58 20.18 -20.25
CA HIS A 32 5.43 18.89 -20.94
C HIS A 32 4.34 18.00 -20.33
N GLY A 33 3.54 18.50 -19.38
CA GLY A 33 2.49 17.73 -18.71
C GLY A 33 3.04 16.53 -17.93
N THR A 34 4.32 16.52 -17.54
CA THR A 34 4.93 15.36 -16.85
C THR A 34 4.29 15.07 -15.50
N PHE A 35 3.68 16.09 -14.87
CA PHE A 35 2.95 15.95 -13.61
C PHE A 35 1.43 15.78 -13.83
N ASP A 36 0.97 15.69 -15.08
CA ASP A 36 -0.44 15.46 -15.39
C ASP A 36 -0.74 13.98 -15.20
N PHE A 37 -1.35 13.66 -14.07
CA PHE A 37 -1.66 12.30 -13.70
C PHE A 37 -3.18 12.15 -13.56
N PRO A 38 -3.89 11.72 -14.62
CA PRO A 38 -5.35 11.73 -14.64
C PRO A 38 -5.91 10.67 -13.68
N ALA A 39 -6.76 11.12 -12.77
CA ALA A 39 -7.54 10.27 -11.88
C ALA A 39 -8.80 9.75 -12.57
N PHE A 40 -9.26 8.57 -12.16
CA PHE A 40 -10.64 8.15 -12.37
C PHE A 40 -11.59 9.00 -11.51
N PRO A 41 -12.89 9.11 -11.88
CA PRO A 41 -13.86 9.92 -11.14
C PRO A 41 -14.01 9.57 -9.64
N ASN A 42 -13.60 8.36 -9.24
CA ASN A 42 -13.65 7.89 -7.87
C ASN A 42 -12.37 8.21 -7.05
N GLY A 43 -11.39 8.91 -7.62
CA GLY A 43 -10.15 9.33 -6.95
C GLY A 43 -9.00 8.31 -7.04
N LEU A 44 -9.18 7.22 -7.78
CA LEU A 44 -8.12 6.24 -8.03
C LEU A 44 -7.33 6.58 -9.30
N TYR A 45 -6.18 5.96 -9.43
CA TYR A 45 -5.29 6.16 -10.55
C TYR A 45 -4.85 4.81 -11.15
N PRO A 46 -4.69 4.74 -12.48
CA PRO A 46 -4.14 3.56 -13.13
C PRO A 46 -2.64 3.45 -12.85
N ALA A 47 -2.09 2.24 -12.89
CA ALA A 47 -0.65 2.02 -12.77
C ALA A 47 0.14 2.69 -13.91
N SER A 48 -0.42 2.71 -15.13
CA SER A 48 0.09 3.51 -16.24
C SER A 48 -1.05 4.00 -17.12
N PRO A 49 -0.92 5.17 -17.77
CA PRO A 49 -1.86 5.60 -18.80
C PRO A 49 -2.07 4.49 -19.84
N VAL A 50 -3.34 4.20 -20.13
CA VAL A 50 -3.71 3.24 -21.16
C VAL A 50 -3.65 3.96 -22.51
N THR A 51 -2.62 3.65 -23.30
CA THR A 51 -2.55 4.02 -24.71
C THR A 51 -3.10 2.86 -25.54
N GLU A 52 -3.43 3.12 -26.81
CA GLU A 52 -3.89 2.08 -27.72
C GLU A 52 -2.90 0.91 -27.84
N GLY A 53 -1.61 1.20 -27.72
CA GLY A 53 -0.54 0.21 -27.66
C GLY A 53 -0.32 -0.48 -26.31
N SER A 54 -0.86 0.02 -25.19
CA SER A 54 -0.67 -0.58 -23.86
C SER A 54 -1.92 -1.28 -23.29
N ARG A 55 -3.05 -1.28 -24.01
CA ARG A 55 -4.30 -1.94 -23.56
C ARG A 55 -4.12 -3.42 -23.17
N HIS A 56 -3.21 -4.13 -23.82
CA HIS A 56 -2.95 -5.55 -23.57
C HIS A 56 -2.11 -5.83 -22.32
N THR A 57 -1.45 -4.82 -21.76
CA THR A 57 -0.53 -4.98 -20.61
C THR A 57 -1.25 -5.10 -19.27
N GLY A 58 -2.53 -4.70 -19.20
CA GLY A 58 -3.28 -4.66 -17.94
C GLY A 58 -2.97 -3.43 -17.06
N TYR A 59 -2.06 -2.53 -17.44
CA TYR A 59 -1.72 -1.35 -16.60
C TYR A 59 -2.82 -0.31 -16.44
N GLY A 60 -3.94 -0.45 -17.14
CA GLY A 60 -5.17 0.30 -16.85
C GLY A 60 -5.87 -0.12 -15.56
N ARG A 61 -5.38 -1.17 -14.88
CA ARG A 61 -5.84 -1.58 -13.56
C ARG A 61 -5.29 -0.68 -12.47
N VAL A 62 -5.92 -0.77 -11.31
CA VAL A 62 -5.53 -0.07 -10.09
C VAL A 62 -4.79 -1.05 -9.19
N TRP A 63 -3.61 -0.66 -8.72
CA TRP A 63 -2.92 -1.32 -7.62
C TRP A 63 -3.05 -0.50 -6.34
N VAL A 64 -3.28 -1.17 -5.22
CA VAL A 64 -3.32 -0.56 -3.89
C VAL A 64 -2.00 0.15 -3.59
N ARG A 65 -0.86 -0.53 -3.77
CA ARG A 65 0.49 0.00 -3.52
C ARG A 65 0.73 1.34 -4.24
N ASP A 66 0.50 1.36 -5.54
CA ASP A 66 0.71 2.52 -6.40
C ASP A 66 -0.14 3.70 -5.91
N ASN A 67 -1.42 3.45 -5.64
CA ASN A 67 -2.36 4.49 -5.22
C ASN A 67 -2.05 5.01 -3.80
N VAL A 68 -1.48 4.18 -2.92
CA VAL A 68 -0.96 4.66 -1.63
C VAL A 68 0.22 5.62 -1.85
N HIS A 69 1.18 5.27 -2.71
CA HIS A 69 2.31 6.16 -2.98
C HIS A 69 1.87 7.48 -3.64
N ILE A 70 0.92 7.41 -4.57
CA ILE A 70 0.32 8.60 -5.19
C ILE A 70 -0.39 9.45 -4.13
N ALA A 71 -1.24 8.87 -3.29
CA ALA A 71 -1.94 9.60 -2.23
C ALA A 71 -0.97 10.23 -1.22
N ALA A 72 0.11 9.52 -0.85
CA ALA A 72 1.16 10.08 0.01
C ALA A 72 1.87 11.27 -0.65
N ALA A 73 2.17 11.20 -1.95
CA ALA A 73 2.77 12.31 -2.70
C ALA A 73 1.81 13.50 -2.83
N LEU A 74 0.53 13.25 -3.13
CA LEU A 74 -0.51 14.29 -3.18
C LEU A 74 -0.62 15.02 -1.85
N HIS A 75 -0.65 14.28 -0.74
CA HIS A 75 -0.68 14.86 0.61
C HIS A 75 0.56 15.71 0.90
N ALA A 76 1.76 15.19 0.60
CA ALA A 76 3.01 15.93 0.77
C ALA A 76 3.08 17.23 -0.06
N CYS A 77 2.40 17.25 -1.21
CA CYS A 77 2.27 18.43 -2.07
C CYS A 77 1.13 19.38 -1.67
N GLY A 78 0.43 19.13 -0.55
CA GLY A 78 -0.68 19.95 -0.07
C GLY A 78 -2.02 19.70 -0.78
N LEU A 79 -2.10 18.71 -1.67
CA LEU A 79 -3.33 18.28 -2.36
C LEU A 79 -4.14 17.32 -1.48
N VAL A 80 -4.44 17.75 -0.26
CA VAL A 80 -4.98 16.91 0.83
C VAL A 80 -6.31 16.25 0.47
N GLU A 81 -7.24 16.99 -0.13
CA GLU A 81 -8.56 16.42 -0.50
C GLU A 81 -8.44 15.35 -1.59
N GLN A 82 -7.46 15.44 -2.49
CA GLN A 82 -7.22 14.40 -3.48
C GLN A 82 -6.63 13.14 -2.84
N ALA A 83 -5.65 13.29 -1.93
CA ALA A 83 -5.11 12.18 -1.15
C ALA A 83 -6.21 11.46 -0.36
N TYR A 84 -7.09 12.23 0.27
CA TYR A 84 -8.28 11.76 0.97
C TYR A 84 -9.23 10.97 0.07
N ALA A 85 -9.57 11.50 -1.10
CA ALA A 85 -10.42 10.80 -2.06
C ALA A 85 -9.82 9.45 -2.48
N THR A 86 -8.50 9.39 -2.71
CA THR A 86 -7.80 8.15 -3.08
C THR A 86 -7.85 7.11 -1.96
N VAL A 87 -7.49 7.48 -0.72
CA VAL A 87 -7.52 6.50 0.38
C VAL A 87 -8.93 6.05 0.75
N ASP A 88 -9.95 6.90 0.56
CA ASP A 88 -11.35 6.51 0.74
C ASP A 88 -11.82 5.54 -0.34
N ALA A 89 -11.33 5.70 -1.57
CA ALA A 89 -11.60 4.75 -2.64
C ALA A 89 -10.98 3.37 -2.37
N LEU A 90 -9.75 3.34 -1.86
CA LEU A 90 -9.10 2.11 -1.41
C LEU A 90 -9.84 1.48 -0.21
N ALA A 91 -10.32 2.28 0.75
CA ALA A 91 -11.12 1.79 1.86
C ALA A 91 -12.46 1.19 1.40
N ARG A 92 -13.13 1.80 0.41
CA ARG A 92 -14.33 1.22 -0.23
C ARG A 92 -14.02 -0.12 -0.89
N PHE A 93 -12.88 -0.23 -1.57
CA PHE A 93 -12.44 -1.48 -2.18
C PHE A 93 -12.21 -2.58 -1.13
N PHE A 94 -11.47 -2.30 -0.04
CA PHE A 94 -11.25 -3.29 1.02
C PHE A 94 -12.53 -3.65 1.78
N ARG A 95 -13.45 -2.69 1.99
CA ARG A 95 -14.77 -2.99 2.54
C ARG A 95 -15.53 -4.01 1.68
N GLY A 96 -15.47 -3.88 0.35
CA GLY A 96 -16.06 -4.85 -0.57
C GLY A 96 -15.44 -6.25 -0.47
N GLN A 97 -14.26 -6.36 0.12
CA GLN A 97 -13.53 -7.61 0.34
C GLN A 97 -13.54 -8.08 1.81
N ALA A 98 -14.32 -7.44 2.69
CA ALA A 98 -14.32 -7.75 4.13
C ALA A 98 -14.54 -9.25 4.42
N GLY A 99 -15.38 -9.93 3.64
CA GLY A 99 -15.61 -11.37 3.76
C GLY A 99 -14.32 -12.21 3.61
N ARG A 100 -13.37 -11.80 2.77
CA ARG A 100 -12.08 -12.49 2.61
C ARG A 100 -11.19 -12.35 3.85
N PHE A 101 -11.13 -11.15 4.42
CA PHE A 101 -10.39 -10.90 5.66
C PHE A 101 -10.95 -11.73 6.81
N VAL A 102 -12.28 -11.71 6.98
CA VAL A 102 -12.97 -12.42 8.06
C VAL A 102 -12.83 -13.92 7.90
N ALA A 103 -13.09 -14.48 6.71
CA ALA A 103 -12.98 -15.92 6.48
C ALA A 103 -11.58 -16.46 6.79
N ILE A 104 -10.51 -15.76 6.42
CA ILE A 104 -9.14 -16.15 6.79
C ILE A 104 -8.89 -15.95 8.29
N SER A 105 -9.36 -14.84 8.87
CA SER A 105 -9.17 -14.55 10.30
C SER A 105 -9.83 -15.58 11.22
N ASP A 106 -10.99 -16.09 10.80
CA ASP A 106 -11.79 -17.07 11.54
C ASP A 106 -11.42 -18.53 11.20
N GLY A 107 -10.49 -18.73 10.26
CA GLY A 107 -10.05 -20.06 9.82
C GLY A 107 -11.03 -20.79 8.89
N GLU A 108 -12.00 -20.08 8.31
CA GLU A 108 -12.94 -20.58 7.31
C GLU A 108 -12.33 -20.67 5.89
N SER A 109 -11.17 -20.05 5.67
CA SER A 109 -10.44 -20.09 4.40
C SER A 109 -8.94 -20.23 4.63
N ASP A 110 -8.29 -21.01 3.77
CA ASP A 110 -6.84 -21.25 3.84
C ASP A 110 -6.08 -20.04 3.25
N PRO A 111 -5.23 -19.35 4.02
CA PRO A 111 -4.42 -18.26 3.50
C PRO A 111 -3.36 -18.69 2.46
N ALA A 112 -3.02 -19.99 2.37
CA ALA A 112 -2.16 -20.52 1.32
C ALA A 112 -2.83 -20.47 -0.07
N GLU A 113 -4.17 -20.42 -0.13
CA GLU A 113 -4.90 -20.20 -1.36
C GLU A 113 -4.90 -18.71 -1.72
N HIS A 114 -3.90 -18.26 -2.51
CA HIS A 114 -3.72 -16.84 -2.84
C HIS A 114 -4.98 -16.15 -3.39
N GLY A 115 -5.83 -16.87 -4.12
CA GLY A 115 -7.11 -16.35 -4.65
C GLY A 115 -8.12 -15.95 -3.57
N MET A 116 -8.02 -16.53 -2.37
CA MET A 116 -8.87 -16.25 -1.21
C MET A 116 -8.41 -15.03 -0.41
N ARG A 117 -7.14 -14.63 -0.57
CA ARG A 117 -6.59 -13.45 0.10
C ARG A 117 -7.24 -12.16 -0.43
N PRO A 118 -7.26 -11.08 0.37
CA PRO A 118 -7.65 -9.76 -0.12
C PRO A 118 -6.82 -9.37 -1.34
N ALA A 119 -7.48 -9.07 -2.44
CA ALA A 119 -6.82 -8.67 -3.66
C ALA A 119 -6.22 -7.27 -3.52
N ILE A 120 -5.11 -7.04 -4.23
CA ILE A 120 -4.43 -5.74 -4.26
C ILE A 120 -4.59 -5.05 -5.61
N ARG A 121 -5.10 -5.76 -6.63
CA ARG A 121 -5.32 -5.26 -7.98
C ARG A 121 -6.77 -5.44 -8.41
N PHE A 122 -7.32 -4.42 -9.05
CA PHE A 122 -8.75 -4.39 -9.38
C PHE A 122 -9.09 -3.44 -10.53
N ARG A 123 -10.33 -3.57 -11.01
CA ARG A 123 -10.91 -2.67 -12.02
C ARG A 123 -11.31 -1.32 -11.41
N PRO A 124 -10.85 -0.19 -11.95
CA PRO A 124 -11.10 1.12 -11.36
C PRO A 124 -12.60 1.47 -11.27
N GLU A 125 -13.40 1.13 -12.28
CA GLU A 125 -14.80 1.57 -12.38
C GLU A 125 -15.72 0.80 -11.44
N THR A 126 -15.48 -0.50 -11.28
CA THR A 126 -16.36 -1.42 -10.55
C THR A 126 -15.82 -1.85 -9.20
N LEU A 127 -14.55 -1.54 -8.91
CA LEU A 127 -13.82 -2.04 -7.74
C LEU A 127 -13.79 -3.57 -7.65
N VAL A 128 -14.00 -4.27 -8.77
CA VAL A 128 -13.98 -5.74 -8.82
C VAL A 128 -12.51 -6.22 -8.81
N PRO A 129 -12.13 -7.07 -7.83
CA PRO A 129 -10.83 -7.74 -7.80
C PRO A 129 -10.51 -8.52 -9.08
N ASP A 130 -9.24 -8.55 -9.46
CA ASP A 130 -8.76 -9.54 -10.44
C ASP A 130 -8.49 -10.87 -9.72
N GLN A 131 -9.19 -11.94 -10.13
CA GLN A 131 -9.16 -13.24 -9.43
C GLN A 131 -7.89 -14.06 -9.74
N ASP A 132 -7.38 -13.97 -10.98
CA ASP A 132 -6.19 -14.70 -11.45
C ASP A 132 -4.90 -13.87 -11.25
N TRP A 133 -4.70 -13.32 -10.05
CA TRP A 133 -3.51 -12.51 -9.73
C TRP A 133 -2.85 -13.00 -8.44
N PRO A 134 -1.50 -12.87 -8.28
CA PRO A 134 -0.81 -13.15 -7.04
C PRO A 134 -1.21 -12.15 -5.94
N ASN A 135 -2.38 -12.34 -5.35
CA ASN A 135 -2.96 -11.44 -4.35
C ASN A 135 -2.26 -11.53 -2.97
N ALA A 136 -1.37 -12.50 -2.78
CA ALA A 136 -0.48 -12.57 -1.63
C ALA A 136 0.58 -11.46 -1.69
N GLN A 137 0.21 -10.26 -1.23
CA GLN A 137 1.08 -9.07 -1.25
C GLN A 137 0.88 -8.24 0.03
N ASN A 138 1.60 -8.61 1.09
CA ASN A 138 1.48 -7.94 2.39
C ASN A 138 2.03 -6.51 2.36
N ASP A 139 2.96 -6.23 1.44
CA ASP A 139 3.50 -4.89 1.23
C ASP A 139 2.39 -3.86 0.99
N ALA A 140 1.46 -4.18 0.09
CA ALA A 140 0.35 -3.32 -0.29
C ALA A 140 -0.67 -3.14 0.84
N LEU A 141 -0.95 -4.20 1.60
CA LEU A 141 -1.81 -4.14 2.80
C LEU A 141 -1.18 -3.25 3.88
N GLY A 142 0.11 -3.41 4.14
CA GLY A 142 0.87 -2.61 5.08
C GLY A 142 0.92 -1.13 4.69
N TYR A 143 1.17 -0.83 3.40
CA TYR A 143 1.14 0.53 2.88
C TYR A 143 -0.22 1.20 3.06
N PHE A 144 -1.31 0.50 2.69
CA PHE A 144 -2.65 1.03 2.89
C PHE A 144 -2.91 1.32 4.35
N LEU A 145 -2.65 0.36 5.25
CA LEU A 145 -2.87 0.54 6.68
C LEU A 145 -2.07 1.73 7.23
N TRP A 146 -0.81 1.87 6.83
CA TRP A 146 0.05 2.99 7.21
C TRP A 146 -0.52 4.33 6.80
N LEU A 147 -0.81 4.53 5.51
CA LEU A 147 -1.29 5.82 5.04
C LEU A 147 -2.69 6.11 5.56
N TYR A 148 -3.59 5.12 5.53
CA TYR A 148 -4.96 5.29 5.99
C TYR A 148 -5.02 5.68 7.46
N ALA A 149 -4.28 4.98 8.34
CA ALA A 149 -4.24 5.31 9.76
C ALA A 149 -3.63 6.70 10.04
N ARG A 150 -2.57 7.08 9.32
CA ARG A 150 -1.98 8.43 9.44
C ARG A 150 -2.96 9.53 9.06
N LEU A 151 -3.61 9.39 7.90
CA LEU A 151 -4.58 10.37 7.41
C LEU A 151 -5.87 10.36 8.25
N ALA A 152 -6.28 9.21 8.77
CA ALA A 152 -7.39 9.12 9.73
C ALA A 152 -7.09 9.89 11.02
N ARG A 153 -5.85 9.89 11.51
CA ARG A 153 -5.45 10.67 12.70
C ARG A 153 -5.57 12.17 12.47
N GLU A 154 -5.14 12.65 11.30
CA GLU A 154 -5.30 14.05 10.88
C GLU A 154 -6.79 14.43 10.72
N ARG A 155 -7.57 13.55 10.09
CA ARG A 155 -9.03 13.70 9.94
C ARG A 155 -9.74 13.77 11.29
N MET A 156 -9.37 12.90 12.22
CA MET A 156 -9.92 12.89 13.58
C MET A 156 -9.65 14.21 14.30
N ALA A 157 -8.42 14.72 14.23
CA ALA A 157 -8.07 16.03 14.77
C ALA A 157 -8.89 17.17 14.13
N ALA A 158 -9.29 17.00 12.87
CA ALA A 158 -10.18 17.91 12.15
C ALA A 158 -11.68 17.60 12.34
N GLY A 159 -12.07 16.68 13.23
CA GLY A 159 -13.47 16.32 13.48
C GLY A 159 -14.17 15.56 12.35
N ARG A 160 -13.42 14.98 11.41
CA ARG A 160 -13.96 14.15 10.31
C ARG A 160 -14.09 12.69 10.76
N SER A 161 -15.03 11.97 10.16
CA SER A 161 -15.28 10.55 10.47
C SER A 161 -14.13 9.65 10.02
N ILE A 162 -14.00 8.52 10.71
CA ILE A 162 -13.04 7.46 10.42
C ILE A 162 -13.79 6.17 10.12
N ASP A 163 -13.31 5.43 9.14
CA ASP A 163 -13.85 4.12 8.77
C ASP A 163 -13.23 3.01 9.63
N TRP A 164 -13.72 2.88 10.86
CA TRP A 164 -13.23 1.86 11.80
C TRP A 164 -13.52 0.44 11.33
N ASP A 165 -14.58 0.23 10.54
CA ASP A 165 -14.94 -1.09 10.03
C ASP A 165 -13.83 -1.65 9.13
N VAL A 166 -13.23 -0.81 8.28
CA VAL A 166 -12.11 -1.22 7.41
C VAL A 166 -10.83 -1.43 8.20
N LEU A 167 -10.49 -0.52 9.13
CA LEU A 167 -9.29 -0.65 9.97
C LEU A 167 -9.31 -1.93 10.82
N ALA A 168 -10.48 -2.31 11.34
CA ALA A 168 -10.65 -3.50 12.16
C ALA A 168 -10.43 -4.82 11.40
N LEU A 169 -10.39 -4.82 10.07
CA LEU A 169 -10.12 -6.02 9.28
C LEU A 169 -8.66 -6.46 9.37
N PHE A 170 -7.72 -5.54 9.57
CA PHE A 170 -6.30 -5.79 9.33
C PHE A 170 -5.63 -6.60 10.46
N PRO A 171 -5.71 -6.23 11.76
CA PRO A 171 -4.93 -6.94 12.78
C PRO A 171 -5.29 -8.43 12.93
N PRO A 172 -6.58 -8.85 12.95
CA PRO A 172 -6.93 -10.27 12.98
C PRO A 172 -6.41 -11.05 11.76
N TYR A 173 -6.53 -10.46 10.56
CA TYR A 173 -6.05 -11.08 9.33
C TYR A 173 -4.52 -11.22 9.32
N LEU A 174 -3.79 -10.16 9.67
CA LEU A 174 -2.32 -10.17 9.74
C LEU A 174 -1.79 -11.20 10.75
N ARG A 175 -2.51 -11.40 11.86
CA ARG A 175 -2.23 -12.48 12.80
C ARG A 175 -2.48 -13.86 12.18
N ALA A 176 -3.62 -14.04 11.51
CA ALA A 176 -4.04 -15.32 10.96
C ALA A 176 -3.08 -15.83 9.87
N ILE A 177 -2.54 -14.93 9.06
CA ILE A 177 -1.51 -15.29 8.06
C ILE A 177 -0.09 -15.36 8.63
N ALA A 178 0.10 -15.05 9.92
CA ALA A 178 1.41 -14.89 10.55
C ALA A 178 2.36 -14.05 9.68
N TYR A 179 1.97 -12.81 9.35
CA TYR A 179 2.59 -11.99 8.29
C TYR A 179 4.14 -11.85 8.37
N TRP A 180 4.72 -12.05 9.54
CA TRP A 180 6.16 -12.00 9.79
C TRP A 180 6.93 -13.25 9.31
N GLN A 181 6.22 -14.31 8.93
CA GLN A 181 6.74 -15.57 8.37
C GLN A 181 6.08 -15.92 7.02
N ASP A 182 5.12 -15.12 6.58
CA ASP A 182 4.35 -15.38 5.35
C ASP A 182 5.21 -15.17 4.11
N GLU A 183 5.22 -16.17 3.22
CA GLU A 183 5.80 -15.99 1.88
C GLU A 183 4.78 -15.27 0.99
N ASP A 184 5.17 -14.11 0.49
CA ASP A 184 4.32 -13.29 -0.37
C ASP A 184 5.08 -12.87 -1.63
N SER A 185 4.33 -12.44 -2.66
CA SER A 185 4.89 -12.04 -3.95
C SER A 185 5.52 -10.65 -3.93
N GLY A 186 5.38 -9.92 -2.82
CA GLY A 186 5.97 -8.60 -2.56
C GLY A 186 5.67 -7.54 -3.61
N HIS A 187 6.48 -6.48 -3.60
CA HIS A 187 6.35 -5.34 -4.51
C HIS A 187 6.48 -5.68 -5.99
N TRP A 188 7.28 -6.70 -6.29
CA TRP A 188 7.70 -7.04 -7.65
C TRP A 188 6.89 -8.19 -8.26
N GLU A 189 5.97 -8.78 -7.50
CA GLU A 189 5.09 -9.85 -7.97
C GLU A 189 5.89 -11.06 -8.48
N GLU A 190 6.98 -11.35 -7.76
CA GLU A 190 7.92 -12.43 -8.04
C GLU A 190 7.52 -13.72 -7.31
N THR A 191 8.36 -14.75 -7.42
CA THR A 191 8.27 -15.97 -6.62
C THR A 191 8.08 -15.62 -5.13
N PRO A 192 7.05 -16.20 -4.47
CA PRO A 192 6.79 -15.93 -3.06
C PRO A 192 8.00 -16.18 -2.18
N LYS A 193 8.23 -15.25 -1.24
CA LYS A 193 9.30 -15.32 -0.24
C LYS A 193 8.95 -14.44 0.96
N VAL A 194 9.57 -14.74 2.10
CA VAL A 194 9.53 -13.87 3.27
C VAL A 194 10.36 -12.63 2.97
N SER A 195 9.67 -11.53 2.68
CA SER A 195 10.25 -10.27 2.20
C SER A 195 10.36 -9.25 3.33
N ALA A 196 11.56 -8.75 3.59
CA ALA A 196 11.80 -7.69 4.57
C ALA A 196 11.00 -6.43 4.23
N SER A 197 10.85 -6.12 2.93
CA SER A 197 10.07 -4.97 2.48
C SER A 197 8.59 -5.12 2.86
N SER A 198 8.00 -6.31 2.70
CA SER A 198 6.61 -6.60 3.06
C SER A 198 6.39 -6.52 4.57
N ILE A 199 7.26 -7.15 5.37
CA ILE A 199 7.17 -7.10 6.84
C ILE A 199 7.32 -5.65 7.34
N GLY A 200 8.27 -4.91 6.76
CA GLY A 200 8.55 -3.51 7.10
C GLY A 200 7.34 -2.59 6.95
N THR A 201 6.59 -2.70 5.84
CA THR A 201 5.41 -1.87 5.63
C THR A 201 4.27 -2.26 6.57
N VAL A 202 4.08 -3.55 6.87
CA VAL A 202 3.07 -4.00 7.84
C VAL A 202 3.39 -3.47 9.24
N VAL A 203 4.66 -3.56 9.68
CA VAL A 203 5.09 -2.98 10.97
C VAL A 203 4.85 -1.47 11.01
N ALA A 204 5.13 -0.75 9.92
CA ALA A 204 4.84 0.68 9.81
C ALA A 204 3.32 0.97 9.88
N GLY A 205 2.50 0.13 9.24
CA GLY A 205 1.05 0.20 9.27
C GLY A 205 0.48 -0.01 10.67
N LEU A 206 0.91 -1.07 11.36
CA LEU A 206 0.48 -1.37 12.71
C LEU A 206 0.90 -0.27 13.71
N ARG A 207 2.12 0.30 13.57
CA ARG A 207 2.55 1.45 14.38
C ARG A 207 1.68 2.68 14.15
N ALA A 208 1.33 2.98 12.89
CA ALA A 208 0.44 4.08 12.57
C ALA A 208 -0.98 3.85 13.14
N LEU A 209 -1.48 2.62 13.06
CA LEU A 209 -2.76 2.23 13.65
C LEU A 209 -2.74 2.35 15.18
N LEU A 210 -1.69 1.88 15.84
CA LEU A 210 -1.54 2.00 17.30
C LEU A 210 -1.55 3.47 17.74
N ALA A 211 -0.85 4.34 17.01
CA ALA A 211 -0.85 5.78 17.27
C ALA A 211 -2.24 6.41 17.09
N LEU A 212 -2.99 6.00 16.06
CA LEU A 212 -4.37 6.44 15.86
C LEU A 212 -5.29 6.00 17.02
N ILE A 213 -5.16 4.76 17.48
CA ILE A 213 -5.94 4.22 18.61
C ILE A 213 -5.59 4.94 19.90
N GLY A 214 -4.31 5.24 20.14
CA GLY A 214 -3.86 5.99 21.33
C GLY A 214 -4.41 7.41 21.38
N ASP A 215 -4.53 8.09 20.22
CA ASP A 215 -5.10 9.43 20.12
C ASP A 215 -6.64 9.42 20.17
N ALA A 216 -7.27 8.31 19.77
CA ALA A 216 -8.71 8.16 19.86
C ALA A 216 -9.12 8.03 21.33
N ALA A 217 -9.84 9.02 21.86
CA ALA A 217 -10.50 8.85 23.15
C ALA A 217 -11.30 7.54 23.13
N ALA A 218 -11.32 6.77 24.21
CA ALA A 218 -11.93 5.43 24.26
C ALA A 218 -13.39 5.34 23.78
N GLN A 219 -14.07 6.49 23.60
CA GLN A 219 -15.45 6.63 23.10
C GLN A 219 -15.56 6.77 21.57
N ALA A 220 -14.45 6.96 20.85
CA ALA A 220 -14.44 7.16 19.38
C ALA A 220 -14.36 5.84 18.59
N ILE A 221 -13.83 4.77 19.20
CA ILE A 221 -13.77 3.44 18.59
C ILE A 221 -15.06 2.68 18.94
N PRO A 222 -15.86 2.23 17.96
CA PRO A 222 -17.04 1.43 18.24
C PRO A 222 -16.71 0.15 19.01
N ALA A 223 -17.46 -0.17 20.07
CA ALA A 223 -17.20 -1.32 20.95
C ALA A 223 -17.07 -2.67 20.22
N ARG A 224 -17.77 -2.83 19.09
CA ARG A 224 -17.68 -4.02 18.22
C ARG A 224 -16.27 -4.26 17.66
N HIS A 225 -15.42 -3.23 17.62
CA HIS A 225 -14.05 -3.33 17.10
C HIS A 225 -12.99 -3.39 18.20
N SER A 226 -13.35 -3.29 19.48
CA SER A 226 -12.38 -3.24 20.59
C SER A 226 -11.44 -4.46 20.63
N ALA A 227 -11.93 -5.65 20.26
CA ALA A 227 -11.10 -6.85 20.19
C ALA A 227 -10.12 -6.82 19.01
N ALA A 228 -10.59 -6.43 17.83
CA ALA A 228 -9.78 -6.38 16.62
C ALA A 228 -8.75 -5.23 16.64
N LEU A 229 -9.08 -4.13 17.31
CA LEU A 229 -8.24 -2.94 17.48
C LEU A 229 -7.64 -2.86 18.90
N GLY A 230 -7.50 -3.99 19.58
CA GLY A 230 -6.89 -4.04 20.91
C GLY A 230 -5.39 -3.70 20.84
N ALA A 231 -4.93 -2.81 21.72
CA ALA A 231 -3.53 -2.39 21.77
C ALA A 231 -2.58 -3.58 21.94
N ASP A 232 -2.88 -4.51 22.85
CA ASP A 232 -2.07 -5.71 23.12
C ASP A 232 -1.85 -6.57 21.86
N LEU A 233 -2.90 -6.78 21.06
CA LEU A 233 -2.80 -7.53 19.80
C LEU A 233 -1.87 -6.82 18.82
N ILE A 234 -2.05 -5.51 18.66
CA ILE A 234 -1.26 -4.71 17.70
C ILE A 234 0.20 -4.63 18.13
N GLU A 235 0.47 -4.44 19.43
CA GLU A 235 1.81 -4.44 20.00
C GLU A 235 2.51 -5.80 19.84
N GLN A 236 1.80 -6.90 20.08
CA GLN A 236 2.32 -8.25 19.83
C GLN A 236 2.70 -8.43 18.36
N LEU A 237 1.84 -8.01 17.43
CA LEU A 237 2.12 -8.10 15.99
C LEU A 237 3.35 -7.26 15.62
N ILE A 238 3.44 -6.01 16.11
CA ILE A 238 4.61 -5.15 15.90
C ILE A 238 5.90 -5.81 16.41
N ALA A 239 5.86 -6.45 17.58
CA ALA A 239 7.00 -7.17 18.15
C ALA A 239 7.44 -8.33 17.24
N GLN A 240 6.50 -9.20 16.84
CA GLN A 240 6.79 -10.32 15.93
C GLN A 240 7.42 -9.86 14.61
N GLY A 241 6.85 -8.81 13.98
CA GLY A 241 7.42 -8.27 12.75
C GLY A 241 8.78 -7.59 12.96
N SER A 242 8.98 -6.90 14.09
CA SER A 242 10.28 -6.26 14.39
C SER A 242 11.38 -7.30 14.63
N ASP A 243 11.06 -8.39 15.34
CA ASP A 243 11.98 -9.50 15.57
C ASP A 243 12.34 -10.20 14.26
N ALA A 244 11.35 -10.46 13.40
CA ALA A 244 11.58 -11.05 12.07
C ALA A 244 12.47 -10.14 11.20
N LEU A 245 12.22 -8.84 11.16
CA LEU A 245 13.07 -7.87 10.45
C LEU A 245 14.52 -7.89 10.98
N GLY A 246 14.69 -7.99 12.31
CA GLY A 246 16.02 -8.11 12.92
C GLY A 246 16.80 -9.34 12.47
N GLY A 247 16.10 -10.42 12.10
CA GLY A 247 16.71 -11.64 11.55
C GLY A 247 16.99 -11.61 10.04
N ILE A 248 16.31 -10.75 9.27
CA ILE A 248 16.45 -10.69 7.80
C ILE A 248 17.40 -9.56 7.37
N LEU A 249 17.32 -8.39 8.01
CA LEU A 249 18.08 -7.22 7.62
C LEU A 249 19.60 -7.44 7.79
N PRO A 250 20.43 -6.89 6.89
CA PRO A 250 20.10 -5.91 5.84
C PRO A 250 19.68 -6.53 4.49
N ALA A 251 19.41 -7.84 4.42
CA ALA A 251 18.94 -8.47 3.19
C ALA A 251 17.44 -8.21 2.94
N GLU A 252 16.98 -8.47 1.72
CA GLU A 252 15.54 -8.50 1.40
C GLU A 252 14.91 -9.83 1.84
N CYS A 253 15.65 -10.93 1.71
CA CYS A 253 15.21 -12.26 2.07
C CYS A 253 16.46 -13.10 2.39
N VAL A 254 16.38 -13.96 3.40
CA VAL A 254 17.47 -14.86 3.81
C VAL A 254 17.17 -16.33 3.51
N GLN A 255 16.01 -16.62 2.93
CA GLN A 255 15.66 -17.97 2.52
C GLN A 255 16.57 -18.43 1.38
N PRO A 256 16.95 -19.72 1.33
CA PRO A 256 17.66 -20.26 0.18
C PRO A 256 16.79 -20.11 -1.07
N ASP A 257 17.41 -19.69 -2.17
CA ASP A 257 16.74 -19.53 -3.45
C ASP A 257 16.17 -20.89 -3.91
N PRO A 258 14.83 -21.02 -4.03
CA PRO A 258 14.19 -22.29 -4.36
C PRO A 258 14.56 -22.79 -5.77
N ASP A 259 15.04 -21.90 -6.65
CA ASP A 259 15.38 -22.20 -8.04
C ASP A 259 16.89 -22.45 -8.25
N LYS A 260 17.77 -22.08 -7.30
CA LYS A 260 19.22 -22.36 -7.40
C LYS A 260 19.61 -23.83 -7.27
N HIS A 261 18.70 -24.71 -6.87
CA HIS A 261 18.97 -26.14 -6.65
C HIS A 261 18.06 -27.09 -7.43
N ARG A 262 17.17 -26.58 -8.28
CA ARG A 262 16.37 -27.39 -9.20
C ARG A 262 17.10 -27.48 -10.55
N ARG A 263 17.92 -28.51 -10.72
CA ARG A 263 18.50 -28.92 -12.02
C ARG A 263 17.57 -29.89 -12.72
#